data_AF-A0A251Q704-F1
#
_entry.id   AF-A0A251Q704-F1
#
_cell.length_a   1.000
_cell.length_b   1.000
_cell.length_c   1.000
_cell.angle_alpha   90.00
_cell.angle_beta   90.00
_cell.angle_gamma   90.00
#
_symmetry.space_group_name_H-M   'P 1'
#
loop_
_entity.id
_entity.type
_entity.pdbx_description
1 polymer ?
#
loop_
_entity_poly.entity_id
_entity_poly.type
_entity_poly.pdbx_seq_one_letter_code
_entity_poly.pdbx_strand_id
1 'polypeptide(L)'
;MDGNTSGEDGNDIDWNTEDELEIDNFTLSSSSSLTVPGGEAVVGCGESSSSPGPSNSKVVDHFIGMGFSGKMVAKAIQEHGEENTDSILETLLTYSALESSPQEQQQVDCNHCSSDNEESFLDDFSDMDSFSDNEEIINPTSEKEKKILSLVNMGYTVEEASIAIERCGLDSTVVELTDFIFAAQTAKAEDVNFPLEEKPRPNHAYKKRKLLEYEMLKKKRQMRLGNQTTGEDDETVHLPNPMVGFGIPSEPCLKTQRNLPEGARGPPYFYYENVALAPKGVWTTISRFLYDVQPEFVDSKYFCAAARKRGYVHNLPLDNRFPLIPLPPNTIHEAFPLTRKWWPSWDTRTKLNCLQTCIASAKLTERIRKAIEDYDGEPPLGVQKYVLDECRKWNLVWVGRNKVAPLEPDEVEMLLGFPKNHTRGISRTDRYKSLGNSFQVDTVAYHLSVLREMFPNGINLLSLFSGIGGAEIALHRLGIPLKNVVSVEKSAVNRSVVRSWWEQTNQRGNLYDLDDVQQLNGDSLEHYMNLFGGFDLVVGGSPCNNLAGSNRHHRDGLEGKESSLFYDYFRILDLVKCIMSKNN
;
A
#
# COMPACT_ATOMS: atom_id res chain seq x y z
N MET A 1 42.23 41.90 18.30
CA MET A 1 43.11 41.07 19.15
C MET A 1 42.29 39.83 19.52
N ASP A 2 42.09 38.86 18.65
CA ASP A 2 43.01 38.11 17.74
C ASP A 2 43.90 37.14 18.55
N GLY A 3 44.03 35.84 18.25
CA GLY A 3 43.23 35.02 17.32
C GLY A 3 43.88 33.68 16.91
N ASN A 4 43.12 32.58 17.01
CA ASN A 4 43.23 31.30 16.26
C ASN A 4 44.43 30.31 16.44
N THR A 5 44.15 29.04 16.06
CA THR A 5 45.06 27.92 15.63
C THR A 5 46.02 27.26 16.64
N SER A 6 46.36 25.95 16.58
CA SER A 6 45.82 24.75 15.86
C SER A 6 46.58 23.43 16.22
N GLY A 7 45.93 22.25 16.08
CA GLY A 7 46.54 20.89 16.05
C GLY A 7 46.78 20.24 17.43
N GLU A 8 46.50 18.96 17.75
CA GLU A 8 46.36 17.64 17.07
C GLU A 8 47.59 16.71 17.11
N ASP A 9 47.49 15.65 17.94
CA ASP A 9 48.08 14.29 17.91
C ASP A 9 48.00 13.70 19.35
N GLY A 10 47.85 12.39 19.61
CA GLY A 10 47.58 11.25 18.74
C GLY A 10 47.84 9.90 19.46
N ASN A 11 46.84 9.01 19.54
CA ASN A 11 46.87 7.64 20.13
C ASN A 11 47.15 7.59 21.66
N ASP A 12 46.92 6.50 22.40
CA ASP A 12 46.47 5.13 22.08
C ASP A 12 45.68 4.51 23.27
N ILE A 13 44.84 3.48 23.05
CA ILE A 13 44.46 2.43 24.04
C ILE A 13 43.56 1.34 23.40
N ASP A 14 43.82 0.10 23.83
CA ASP A 14 43.51 -1.19 23.20
C ASP A 14 42.06 -1.73 23.42
N TRP A 15 41.73 -2.85 22.75
CA TRP A 15 40.46 -3.60 22.83
C TRP A 15 40.68 -5.08 23.24
N ASN A 16 39.57 -5.80 23.48
CA ASN A 16 39.48 -7.21 23.93
C ASN A 16 39.80 -7.40 25.44
N THR A 17 39.30 -8.41 26.16
CA THR A 17 38.47 -9.60 25.82
C THR A 17 37.04 -9.51 26.45
N GLU A 18 36.08 -10.45 26.35
CA GLU A 18 36.05 -11.88 25.93
C GLU A 18 34.63 -12.28 25.42
N ASP A 19 34.33 -13.60 25.33
CA ASP A 19 33.00 -14.25 25.16
C ASP A 19 32.35 -14.47 23.76
N GLU A 20 32.90 -15.41 22.98
CA GLU A 20 32.21 -16.37 22.07
C GLU A 20 33.14 -17.60 21.94
N LEU A 21 32.73 -18.89 21.89
CA LEU A 21 31.43 -19.60 21.83
C LEU A 21 31.31 -20.56 23.08
N GLU A 22 30.67 -21.74 23.16
CA GLU A 22 30.00 -22.66 22.21
C GLU A 22 28.89 -23.54 22.87
N ILE A 23 28.93 -24.88 22.74
CA ILE A 23 27.78 -25.82 22.81
C ILE A 23 28.16 -27.11 23.59
N ASP A 24 27.29 -27.63 24.48
CA ASP A 24 26.59 -28.94 24.31
C ASP A 24 25.53 -29.27 25.40
N ASN A 25 24.78 -30.36 25.18
CA ASN A 25 23.56 -30.82 25.85
C ASN A 25 23.76 -31.48 27.25
N PHE A 26 22.74 -31.44 28.13
CA PHE A 26 21.84 -32.60 28.40
C PHE A 26 20.86 -32.48 29.61
N THR A 27 19.55 -32.71 29.34
CA THR A 27 18.49 -33.32 30.18
C THR A 27 18.05 -32.83 31.59
N LEU A 28 16.73 -32.56 31.66
CA LEU A 28 15.71 -33.05 32.63
C LEU A 28 15.54 -32.50 34.07
N SER A 29 14.24 -32.46 34.41
CA SER A 29 13.60 -32.61 35.74
C SER A 29 13.52 -31.42 36.73
N SER A 30 12.28 -30.90 36.83
CA SER A 30 11.45 -30.93 38.06
C SER A 30 12.07 -30.44 39.40
N SER A 31 11.45 -29.54 40.17
CA SER A 31 10.08 -29.73 40.69
C SER A 31 9.64 -28.63 41.69
N SER A 32 8.32 -28.50 41.88
CA SER A 32 7.64 -27.98 43.09
C SER A 32 7.79 -26.47 43.39
N SER A 33 6.98 -25.82 44.24
CA SER A 33 5.88 -26.26 45.15
C SER A 33 4.77 -25.15 45.16
N LEU A 34 3.54 -25.29 45.69
CA LEU A 34 3.07 -25.88 46.96
C LEU A 34 1.63 -26.46 46.91
N THR A 35 1.44 -27.59 47.64
CA THR A 35 0.29 -28.09 48.44
C THR A 35 -1.19 -27.88 47.99
N VAL A 36 -2.10 -28.87 47.88
CA VAL A 36 -2.48 -30.07 48.71
C VAL A 36 -3.33 -29.71 49.96
N PRO A 37 -4.35 -30.49 50.44
CA PRO A 37 -5.15 -31.64 49.90
C PRO A 37 -6.68 -31.30 49.80
N GLY A 38 -7.68 -32.17 49.54
CA GLY A 38 -7.73 -33.60 49.13
C GLY A 38 -9.02 -34.32 49.61
N GLY A 39 -9.22 -35.60 49.21
CA GLY A 39 -10.38 -36.45 49.54
C GLY A 39 -11.55 -36.34 48.54
N GLU A 40 -12.38 -37.35 48.30
CA GLU A 40 -12.27 -38.81 48.56
C GLU A 40 -13.14 -39.56 47.50
N ALA A 41 -13.23 -40.90 47.52
CA ALA A 41 -13.66 -41.70 46.35
C ALA A 41 -14.92 -42.58 46.58
N VAL A 42 -15.34 -43.28 45.49
CA VAL A 42 -16.20 -44.49 45.43
C VAL A 42 -17.73 -44.31 45.25
N VAL A 43 -18.15 -44.54 43.99
CA VAL A 43 -19.33 -45.29 43.50
C VAL A 43 -20.77 -44.81 43.84
N GLY A 44 -21.55 -44.65 42.77
CA GLY A 44 -23.02 -44.80 42.76
C GLY A 44 -23.50 -45.14 41.35
N CYS A 45 -23.98 -46.37 41.12
CA CYS A 45 -24.49 -46.79 39.80
C CYS A 45 -25.87 -46.21 39.48
N GLY A 46 -26.10 -45.93 38.19
CA GLY A 46 -27.38 -45.47 37.65
C GLY A 46 -27.48 -45.81 36.17
N GLU A 47 -27.54 -47.11 35.84
CA GLU A 47 -27.67 -47.58 34.47
C GLU A 47 -29.07 -47.26 33.90
N SER A 48 -29.11 -46.51 32.82
CA SER A 48 -30.24 -46.51 31.87
C SER A 48 -29.70 -46.92 30.50
N SER A 49 -30.05 -48.12 30.06
CA SER A 49 -29.48 -48.77 28.89
C SER A 49 -29.93 -48.15 27.57
N SER A 50 -28.96 -47.80 26.72
CA SER A 50 -29.11 -47.61 25.28
C SER A 50 -27.93 -48.30 24.60
N SER A 51 -28.20 -49.24 23.69
CA SER A 51 -27.15 -49.93 22.93
C SER A 51 -26.44 -48.97 21.98
N PRO A 52 -25.12 -49.13 21.72
CA PRO A 52 -24.42 -48.33 20.73
C PRO A 52 -24.97 -48.63 19.32
N GLY A 53 -25.75 -47.70 18.78
CA GLY A 53 -25.91 -47.57 17.33
C GLY A 53 -24.59 -47.14 16.70
N PRO A 54 -24.40 -47.36 15.39
CA PRO A 54 -23.15 -47.05 14.72
C PRO A 54 -22.93 -45.51 14.65
N SER A 55 -21.68 -45.07 14.78
CA SER A 55 -21.26 -43.70 15.16
C SER A 55 -21.53 -42.58 14.14
N ASN A 56 -22.23 -42.89 13.05
CA ASN A 56 -22.07 -42.25 11.72
C ASN A 56 -22.73 -40.87 11.55
N SER A 57 -23.26 -40.22 12.59
CA SER A 57 -23.85 -38.87 12.44
C SER A 57 -22.80 -37.76 12.52
N LYS A 58 -21.86 -37.82 13.47
CA LYS A 58 -21.05 -36.65 13.87
C LYS A 58 -20.20 -36.05 12.75
N VAL A 59 -19.64 -36.90 11.88
CA VAL A 59 -18.83 -36.46 10.73
C VAL A 59 -19.73 -35.88 9.63
N VAL A 60 -20.90 -36.48 9.41
CA VAL A 60 -21.91 -35.99 8.45
C VAL A 60 -22.48 -34.64 8.89
N ASP A 61 -22.88 -34.53 10.16
CA ASP A 61 -23.41 -33.31 10.77
C ASP A 61 -22.38 -32.16 10.73
N HIS A 62 -21.08 -32.47 10.88
CA HIS A 62 -20.00 -31.49 10.79
C HIS A 62 -19.87 -30.89 9.38
N PHE A 63 -19.76 -31.71 8.34
CA PHE A 63 -19.61 -31.21 6.96
C PHE A 63 -20.90 -30.58 6.40
N ILE A 64 -22.08 -31.05 6.81
CA ILE A 64 -23.34 -30.35 6.51
C ILE A 64 -23.38 -28.99 7.23
N GLY A 65 -22.88 -28.89 8.46
CA GLY A 65 -22.71 -27.64 9.19
C GLY A 65 -21.73 -26.65 8.52
N MET A 66 -20.77 -27.14 7.73
CA MET A 66 -19.89 -26.33 6.87
C MET A 66 -20.55 -25.88 5.55
N GLY A 67 -21.78 -26.32 5.28
CA GLY A 67 -22.56 -25.92 4.10
C GLY A 67 -22.54 -26.90 2.91
N PHE A 68 -21.84 -28.05 3.03
CA PHE A 68 -21.82 -29.05 1.96
C PHE A 68 -23.14 -29.83 1.89
N SER A 69 -23.55 -30.22 0.67
CA SER A 69 -24.78 -31.00 0.50
C SER A 69 -24.62 -32.42 1.06
N GLY A 70 -25.60 -32.90 1.82
CA GLY A 70 -25.54 -34.24 2.44
C GLY A 70 -25.35 -35.39 1.44
N LYS A 71 -25.67 -35.19 0.16
CA LYS A 71 -25.38 -36.14 -0.92
C LYS A 71 -23.89 -36.20 -1.27
N MET A 72 -23.22 -35.05 -1.37
CA MET A 72 -21.76 -35.01 -1.57
C MET A 72 -21.03 -35.57 -0.35
N VAL A 73 -21.47 -35.23 0.87
CA VAL A 73 -20.89 -35.73 2.13
C VAL A 73 -20.98 -37.24 2.23
N ALA A 74 -22.14 -37.83 1.94
CA ALA A 74 -22.30 -39.29 1.91
C ALA A 74 -21.39 -39.97 0.86
N LYS A 75 -21.19 -39.36 -0.32
CA LYS A 75 -20.32 -39.91 -1.38
C LYS A 75 -18.83 -39.85 -0.99
N ALA A 76 -18.36 -38.71 -0.48
CA ALA A 76 -16.98 -38.55 -0.04
C ALA A 76 -16.64 -39.48 1.15
N ILE A 77 -17.57 -39.69 2.07
CA ILE A 77 -17.43 -40.67 3.17
C ILE A 77 -17.41 -42.11 2.64
N GLN A 78 -18.20 -42.44 1.62
CA GLN A 78 -18.17 -43.77 0.98
C GLN A 78 -16.83 -44.05 0.26
N GLU A 79 -16.14 -43.01 -0.20
CA GLU A 79 -14.89 -43.11 -0.96
C GLU A 79 -13.63 -43.10 -0.09
N HIS A 80 -13.65 -42.43 1.07
CA HIS A 80 -12.47 -42.26 1.94
C HIS A 80 -12.61 -42.83 3.37
N GLY A 81 -13.83 -43.13 3.83
CA GLY A 81 -14.11 -43.58 5.19
C GLY A 81 -14.13 -42.45 6.23
N GLU A 82 -14.87 -42.65 7.33
CA GLU A 82 -15.14 -41.62 8.34
C GLU A 82 -13.90 -41.21 9.19
N GLU A 83 -12.79 -41.93 9.09
CA GLU A 83 -11.58 -41.71 9.91
C GLU A 83 -10.66 -40.58 9.39
N ASN A 84 -10.83 -40.12 8.15
CA ASN A 84 -9.93 -39.15 7.50
C ASN A 84 -10.69 -37.91 7.01
N THR A 85 -10.94 -36.98 7.95
CA THR A 85 -11.67 -35.72 7.71
C THR A 85 -11.08 -34.88 6.59
N ASP A 86 -9.76 -34.86 6.47
CA ASP A 86 -9.05 -33.95 5.59
C ASP A 86 -9.17 -34.44 4.13
N SER A 87 -9.14 -35.77 3.92
CA SER A 87 -9.42 -36.37 2.61
C SER A 87 -10.89 -36.21 2.21
N ILE A 88 -11.82 -36.28 3.16
CA ILE A 88 -13.25 -35.99 2.91
C ILE A 88 -13.41 -34.52 2.47
N LEU A 89 -12.72 -33.57 3.11
CA LEU A 89 -12.81 -32.15 2.81
C LEU A 89 -12.26 -31.80 1.42
N GLU A 90 -11.08 -32.31 1.04
CA GLU A 90 -10.52 -32.12 -0.31
C GLU A 90 -11.43 -32.68 -1.41
N THR A 91 -12.01 -33.87 -1.20
CA THR A 91 -12.97 -34.46 -2.14
C THR A 91 -14.29 -33.67 -2.20
N LEU A 92 -14.76 -33.10 -1.07
CA LEU A 92 -15.93 -32.20 -1.04
C LEU A 92 -15.68 -30.88 -1.77
N LEU A 93 -14.49 -30.29 -1.62
CA LEU A 93 -14.07 -29.10 -2.35
C LEU A 93 -13.96 -29.39 -3.85
N THR A 94 -13.42 -30.56 -4.21
CA THR A 94 -13.35 -31.04 -5.60
C THR A 94 -14.74 -31.19 -6.23
N TYR A 95 -15.70 -31.81 -5.53
CA TYR A 95 -17.08 -31.91 -6.02
C TYR A 95 -17.77 -30.55 -6.12
N SER A 96 -17.54 -29.65 -5.17
CA SER A 96 -18.08 -28.28 -5.21
C SER A 96 -17.54 -27.48 -6.39
N ALA A 97 -16.26 -27.66 -6.75
CA ALA A 97 -15.66 -27.05 -7.94
C ALA A 97 -16.29 -27.61 -9.23
N LEU A 98 -16.51 -28.93 -9.32
CA LEU A 98 -17.13 -29.57 -10.48
C LEU A 98 -18.61 -29.19 -10.67
N GLU A 99 -19.39 -29.06 -9.59
CA GLU A 99 -20.77 -28.57 -9.65
C GLU A 99 -20.87 -27.06 -9.99
N SER A 100 -19.78 -26.29 -9.86
CA SER A 100 -19.75 -24.86 -10.19
C SER A 100 -19.57 -24.55 -11.69
N SER A 101 -19.35 -25.56 -12.53
CA SER A 101 -19.23 -25.40 -13.99
C SER A 101 -20.60 -25.50 -14.69
N PRO A 102 -20.96 -24.61 -15.64
CA PRO A 102 -22.23 -24.68 -16.35
C PRO A 102 -22.39 -25.97 -17.18
N GLN A 103 -23.38 -26.79 -16.85
CA GLN A 103 -23.78 -27.92 -17.69
C GLN A 103 -24.60 -27.43 -18.89
N GLU A 104 -24.10 -27.63 -20.11
CA GLU A 104 -24.93 -27.57 -21.30
C GLU A 104 -25.88 -28.78 -21.35
N GLN A 105 -27.11 -28.55 -21.83
CA GLN A 105 -28.16 -29.58 -21.83
C GLN A 105 -28.08 -30.47 -23.08
N GLN A 106 -27.80 -31.75 -22.83
CA GLN A 106 -28.14 -32.95 -23.60
C GLN A 106 -28.79 -32.78 -24.99
N GLN A 107 -28.19 -33.43 -25.99
CA GLN A 107 -28.97 -34.18 -26.97
C GLN A 107 -28.35 -35.57 -27.21
N VAL A 108 -29.17 -36.50 -27.69
CA VAL A 108 -28.96 -37.97 -27.62
C VAL A 108 -29.09 -38.57 -29.01
N ASP A 109 -28.17 -39.44 -29.45
CA ASP A 109 -28.47 -40.86 -29.75
C ASP A 109 -27.21 -41.74 -29.98
N CYS A 110 -27.40 -43.04 -30.17
CA CYS A 110 -26.43 -44.12 -29.97
C CYS A 110 -25.90 -44.77 -31.27
N ASN A 111 -24.70 -45.41 -31.24
CA ASN A 111 -24.51 -46.89 -31.42
C ASN A 111 -23.10 -47.38 -31.90
N HIS A 112 -22.79 -48.64 -31.54
CA HIS A 112 -21.96 -49.67 -32.22
C HIS A 112 -20.44 -49.51 -32.51
N CYS A 113 -19.62 -50.05 -31.58
CA CYS A 113 -18.72 -51.23 -31.68
C CYS A 113 -17.87 -51.57 -32.95
N SER A 114 -16.63 -52.06 -32.69
CA SER A 114 -15.63 -52.74 -33.55
C SER A 114 -15.00 -51.92 -34.70
N SER A 115 -13.84 -52.27 -35.29
CA SER A 115 -13.00 -53.49 -35.23
C SER A 115 -11.50 -53.15 -35.39
N ASP A 116 -10.61 -54.06 -34.98
CA ASP A 116 -9.18 -54.05 -35.34
C ASP A 116 -8.93 -54.27 -36.85
N ASN A 117 -7.72 -53.94 -37.31
CA ASN A 117 -6.94 -54.77 -38.24
C ASN A 117 -5.47 -54.33 -38.31
N GLU A 118 -4.58 -55.30 -38.51
CA GLU A 118 -3.14 -55.13 -38.74
C GLU A 118 -2.84 -55.04 -40.25
N GLU A 119 -1.63 -54.59 -40.65
CA GLU A 119 -0.55 -55.44 -41.19
C GLU A 119 0.60 -54.55 -41.76
N SER A 120 1.80 -55.12 -41.94
CA SER A 120 3.05 -54.44 -42.31
C SER A 120 3.53 -54.77 -43.74
N PHE A 121 4.51 -54.05 -44.31
CA PHE A 121 5.38 -54.60 -45.38
C PHE A 121 6.74 -53.85 -45.59
N LEU A 122 7.80 -54.45 -45.04
CA LEU A 122 9.24 -54.54 -45.46
C LEU A 122 10.04 -53.39 -46.14
N ASP A 123 11.17 -53.05 -45.49
CA ASP A 123 12.60 -53.05 -45.92
C ASP A 123 13.06 -52.68 -47.36
N ASP A 124 14.12 -51.84 -47.43
CA ASP A 124 15.44 -52.24 -47.98
C ASP A 124 16.59 -51.35 -47.39
N PHE A 125 17.85 -51.81 -47.46
CA PHE A 125 19.05 -51.18 -46.85
C PHE A 125 20.10 -50.75 -47.89
N SER A 126 20.88 -49.69 -47.61
CA SER A 126 22.37 -49.69 -47.73
C SER A 126 23.02 -48.35 -47.34
N ASP A 127 24.23 -48.44 -46.78
CA ASP A 127 24.92 -47.40 -46.02
C ASP A 127 25.86 -46.49 -46.84
N MET A 128 26.14 -45.29 -46.32
CA MET A 128 27.49 -44.69 -46.33
C MET A 128 27.59 -43.56 -45.27
N ASP A 129 28.71 -43.46 -44.56
CA ASP A 129 28.88 -42.60 -43.37
C ASP A 129 28.75 -41.08 -43.63
N SER A 130 28.11 -40.37 -42.68
CA SER A 130 28.22 -38.91 -42.53
C SER A 130 27.97 -38.48 -41.08
N PHE A 131 28.61 -37.38 -40.66
CA PHE A 131 28.43 -36.79 -39.32
C PHE A 131 27.28 -35.76 -39.34
N SER A 132 26.26 -35.93 -38.49
CA SER A 132 25.48 -34.82 -37.92
C SER A 132 24.65 -35.25 -36.70
N ASP A 133 24.00 -34.27 -36.13
CA ASP A 133 23.26 -34.21 -34.86
C ASP A 133 22.02 -35.14 -34.81
N ASN A 134 21.74 -35.65 -33.60
CA ASN A 134 20.46 -36.31 -33.31
C ASN A 134 19.42 -35.28 -32.86
N GLU A 135 18.47 -34.94 -33.74
CA GLU A 135 17.13 -34.52 -33.30
C GLU A 135 16.26 -35.77 -33.10
N GLU A 136 15.88 -36.09 -31.86
CA GLU A 136 14.77 -37.01 -31.61
C GLU A 136 13.45 -36.24 -31.66
N ILE A 137 12.63 -36.54 -32.68
CA ILE A 137 11.30 -35.96 -32.84
C ILE A 137 10.33 -36.63 -31.86
N ILE A 138 10.37 -36.18 -30.60
CA ILE A 138 9.26 -36.36 -29.66
C ILE A 138 8.08 -35.56 -30.22
N ASN A 139 6.92 -36.20 -30.38
CA ASN A 139 5.72 -35.60 -30.94
C ASN A 139 4.86 -34.91 -29.85
N PRO A 140 4.86 -33.56 -29.70
CA PRO A 140 4.36 -32.90 -28.51
C PRO A 140 3.26 -31.88 -28.88
N THR A 141 1.99 -32.31 -28.97
CA THR A 141 0.87 -31.37 -29.04
C THR A 141 0.81 -30.58 -27.72
N SER A 142 1.15 -29.30 -27.82
CA SER A 142 2.15 -28.74 -26.92
C SER A 142 1.58 -28.05 -25.69
N GLU A 143 2.37 -27.98 -24.61
CA GLU A 143 2.07 -27.08 -23.49
C GLU A 143 2.03 -25.61 -23.93
N LYS A 144 2.82 -25.27 -24.97
CA LYS A 144 2.78 -23.96 -25.63
C LYS A 144 1.39 -23.67 -26.19
N GLU A 145 0.78 -24.59 -26.94
CA GLU A 145 -0.58 -24.44 -27.49
C GLU A 145 -1.64 -24.38 -26.38
N LYS A 146 -1.50 -25.18 -25.31
CA LYS A 146 -2.39 -25.09 -24.13
C LYS A 146 -2.31 -23.73 -23.44
N LYS A 147 -1.10 -23.18 -23.24
CA LYS A 147 -0.90 -21.83 -22.65
C LYS A 147 -1.39 -20.72 -23.59
N ILE A 148 -1.16 -20.83 -24.91
CA ILE A 148 -1.72 -19.90 -25.91
C ILE A 148 -3.25 -19.91 -25.85
N LEU A 149 -3.89 -21.08 -25.87
CA LEU A 149 -5.35 -21.19 -25.82
C LEU A 149 -5.93 -20.61 -24.51
N SER A 150 -5.25 -20.81 -23.38
CA SER A 150 -5.63 -20.19 -22.11
C SER A 150 -5.59 -18.66 -22.16
N LEU A 151 -4.58 -18.06 -22.81
CA LEU A 151 -4.46 -16.60 -22.97
C LEU A 151 -5.45 -16.04 -24.00
N VAL A 152 -5.73 -16.77 -25.08
CA VAL A 152 -6.76 -16.40 -26.07
C VAL A 152 -8.15 -16.42 -25.45
N ASN A 153 -8.44 -17.40 -24.59
CA ASN A 153 -9.69 -17.46 -23.82
C ASN A 153 -9.82 -16.31 -22.78
N MET A 154 -8.72 -15.65 -22.41
CA MET A 154 -8.72 -14.41 -21.62
C MET A 154 -8.86 -13.13 -22.47
N GLY A 155 -8.95 -13.25 -23.80
CA GLY A 155 -9.19 -12.13 -24.73
C GLY A 155 -7.94 -11.53 -25.38
N TYR A 156 -6.75 -12.11 -25.19
CA TYR A 156 -5.52 -11.67 -25.85
C TYR A 156 -5.36 -12.28 -27.25
N THR A 157 -4.58 -11.65 -28.14
CA THR A 157 -4.36 -12.23 -29.49
C THR A 157 -3.35 -13.38 -29.47
N VAL A 158 -3.40 -14.24 -30.48
CA VAL A 158 -2.50 -15.40 -30.62
C VAL A 158 -1.04 -14.95 -30.73
N GLU A 159 -0.80 -13.81 -31.40
CA GLU A 159 0.52 -13.20 -31.56
C GLU A 159 1.05 -12.69 -30.21
N GLU A 160 0.21 -12.03 -29.41
CA GLU A 160 0.60 -11.51 -28.10
C GLU A 160 0.90 -12.64 -27.11
N ALA A 161 0.06 -13.68 -27.08
CA ALA A 161 0.31 -14.90 -26.31
C ALA A 161 1.62 -15.60 -26.73
N SER A 162 1.88 -15.68 -28.04
CA SER A 162 3.10 -16.29 -28.58
C SER A 162 4.37 -15.50 -28.20
N ILE A 163 4.34 -14.17 -28.36
CA ILE A 163 5.46 -13.28 -28.01
C ILE A 163 5.72 -13.30 -26.50
N ALA A 164 4.69 -13.39 -25.67
CA ALA A 164 4.86 -13.49 -24.21
C ALA A 164 5.56 -14.80 -23.83
N ILE A 165 5.16 -15.93 -24.38
CA ILE A 165 5.79 -17.24 -24.10
C ILE A 165 7.23 -17.28 -24.62
N GLU A 166 7.52 -16.66 -25.77
CA GLU A 166 8.90 -16.52 -26.28
C GLU A 166 9.79 -15.65 -25.37
N ARG A 167 9.23 -14.60 -24.74
CA ARG A 167 9.98 -13.62 -23.95
C ARG A 167 10.11 -13.95 -22.47
N CYS A 168 9.14 -14.66 -21.89
CA CYS A 168 9.15 -15.07 -20.49
C CYS A 168 9.66 -16.51 -20.32
N GLY A 169 9.49 -17.35 -21.34
CA GLY A 169 9.83 -18.78 -21.31
C GLY A 169 8.60 -19.68 -21.15
N LEU A 170 8.75 -20.95 -21.51
CA LEU A 170 7.66 -21.94 -21.42
C LEU A 170 7.26 -22.27 -19.98
N ASP A 171 8.17 -22.14 -19.02
CA ASP A 171 7.92 -22.43 -17.60
C ASP A 171 7.07 -21.37 -16.90
N SER A 172 6.96 -20.15 -17.46
CA SER A 172 6.24 -19.04 -16.83
C SER A 172 4.76 -19.34 -16.56
N THR A 173 4.26 -18.77 -15.47
CA THR A 173 2.84 -18.85 -15.10
C THR A 173 1.98 -18.01 -16.05
N VAL A 174 0.70 -18.36 -16.16
CA VAL A 174 -0.26 -17.59 -16.98
C VAL A 174 -0.34 -16.13 -16.51
N VAL A 175 -0.18 -15.87 -15.21
CA VAL A 175 -0.19 -14.52 -14.63
C VAL A 175 0.98 -13.68 -15.14
N GLU A 176 2.21 -14.21 -15.10
CA GLU A 176 3.40 -13.52 -15.62
C GLU A 176 3.31 -13.26 -17.12
N LEU A 177 2.69 -14.18 -17.88
CA LEU A 177 2.43 -14.01 -19.30
C LEU A 177 1.39 -12.90 -19.55
N THR A 178 0.31 -12.83 -18.77
CA THR A 178 -0.66 -11.72 -18.87
C THR A 178 -0.08 -10.37 -18.48
N ASP A 179 0.75 -10.30 -17.43
CA ASP A 179 1.45 -9.07 -17.02
C ASP A 179 2.41 -8.59 -18.12
N PHE A 180 3.11 -9.51 -18.79
CA PHE A 180 3.97 -9.19 -19.92
C PHE A 180 3.18 -8.64 -21.12
N ILE A 181 2.07 -9.28 -21.50
CA ILE A 181 1.21 -8.80 -22.59
C ILE A 181 0.66 -7.41 -22.26
N PHE A 182 0.13 -7.22 -21.05
CA PHE A 182 -0.44 -5.96 -20.61
C PHE A 182 0.60 -4.83 -20.56
N ALA A 183 1.83 -5.11 -20.12
CA ALA A 183 2.93 -4.16 -20.18
C ALA A 183 3.30 -3.79 -21.63
N ALA A 184 3.34 -4.76 -22.55
CA ALA A 184 3.62 -4.53 -23.96
C ALA A 184 2.50 -3.75 -24.68
N GLN A 185 1.24 -4.04 -24.37
CA GLN A 185 0.07 -3.28 -24.86
C GLN A 185 0.08 -1.84 -24.32
N THR A 186 0.38 -1.65 -23.03
CA THR A 186 0.49 -0.31 -22.40
C THR A 186 1.58 0.52 -23.07
N ALA A 187 2.77 -0.05 -23.31
CA ALA A 187 3.86 0.64 -24.00
C ALA A 187 3.46 1.06 -25.42
N LYS A 188 2.83 0.15 -26.20
CA LYS A 188 2.30 0.46 -27.54
C LYS A 188 1.25 1.59 -27.50
N ALA A 189 0.43 1.69 -26.46
CA ALA A 189 -0.59 2.73 -26.33
C ALA A 189 -0.01 4.11 -25.94
N GLU A 190 1.09 4.14 -25.17
CA GLU A 190 1.79 5.37 -24.83
C GLU A 190 2.57 5.94 -26.04
N ASP A 191 3.15 5.09 -26.89
CA ASP A 191 3.86 5.51 -28.13
C ASP A 191 2.96 6.23 -29.16
N VAL A 192 1.63 6.00 -29.14
CA VAL A 192 0.68 6.69 -30.05
C VAL A 192 0.58 8.20 -29.78
N ASN A 193 1.03 8.67 -28.61
CA ASN A 193 0.78 10.04 -28.13
C ASN A 193 1.97 11.03 -28.25
N PHE A 194 3.11 10.65 -28.84
CA PHE A 194 4.24 11.56 -29.07
C PHE A 194 4.73 11.59 -30.53
N PRO A 195 5.07 12.76 -31.10
CA PRO A 195 5.62 12.85 -32.45
C PRO A 195 7.08 12.35 -32.51
N LEU A 196 7.37 11.49 -33.48
CA LEU A 196 8.75 11.07 -33.80
C LEU A 196 9.54 12.23 -34.43
N GLU A 197 10.73 12.54 -33.89
CA GLU A 197 11.74 13.39 -34.53
C GLU A 197 12.84 12.55 -35.18
N GLU A 198 12.99 12.67 -36.51
CA GLU A 198 14.16 12.16 -37.23
C GLU A 198 15.14 13.27 -37.64
N LYS A 199 16.43 12.91 -37.73
CA LYS A 199 17.50 13.75 -38.26
C LYS A 199 17.70 13.45 -39.78
N PRO A 200 18.69 13.99 -40.51
CA PRO A 200 18.45 15.27 -41.17
C PRO A 200 18.78 15.33 -42.70
N ARG A 201 17.90 16.02 -43.45
CA ARG A 201 18.13 16.63 -44.81
C ARG A 201 18.28 15.65 -46.01
N PRO A 202 18.15 16.15 -47.27
CA PRO A 202 17.24 17.18 -47.80
C PRO A 202 16.55 16.80 -49.13
N ASN A 203 15.37 17.37 -49.46
CA ASN A 203 15.10 17.85 -50.83
C ASN A 203 13.84 18.74 -51.01
N HIS A 204 13.71 19.36 -52.19
CA HIS A 204 13.02 20.64 -52.37
C HIS A 204 11.47 20.65 -52.51
N ALA A 205 10.78 19.51 -52.39
CA ALA A 205 9.33 19.42 -52.67
C ALA A 205 8.39 19.96 -51.56
N TYR A 206 8.89 20.09 -50.32
CA TYR A 206 8.04 20.13 -49.12
C TYR A 206 7.21 21.42 -48.90
N LYS A 207 7.51 22.52 -49.61
CA LYS A 207 6.99 23.87 -49.25
C LYS A 207 5.49 24.08 -49.49
N LYS A 208 4.83 23.37 -50.41
CA LYS A 208 3.42 23.64 -50.76
C LYS A 208 2.38 23.02 -49.80
N ARG A 209 2.66 21.83 -49.23
CA ARG A 209 1.72 21.12 -48.35
C ARG A 209 1.59 21.76 -46.97
N LYS A 210 2.73 22.21 -46.41
CA LYS A 210 2.81 22.76 -45.05
C LYS A 210 2.11 24.11 -44.84
N LEU A 211 1.83 24.85 -45.92
CA LEU A 211 1.11 26.13 -45.86
C LEU A 211 -0.40 25.92 -45.66
N LEU A 212 -1.02 25.04 -46.45
CA LEU A 212 -2.42 24.62 -46.31
C LEU A 212 -2.71 24.05 -44.91
N GLU A 213 -1.78 23.21 -44.43
CA GLU A 213 -1.86 22.59 -43.10
C GLU A 213 -1.83 23.62 -41.96
N TYR A 214 -1.00 24.66 -42.09
CA TYR A 214 -0.95 25.80 -41.17
C TYR A 214 -2.24 26.64 -41.19
N GLU A 215 -2.84 26.86 -42.37
CA GLU A 215 -4.12 27.55 -42.50
C GLU A 215 -5.29 26.75 -41.89
N MET A 216 -5.32 25.43 -42.09
CA MET A 216 -6.30 24.55 -41.44
C MET A 216 -6.14 24.53 -39.91
N LEU A 217 -4.90 24.54 -39.40
CA LEU A 217 -4.63 24.66 -37.97
C LEU A 217 -5.07 26.03 -37.41
N LYS A 218 -4.88 27.11 -38.18
CA LYS A 218 -5.33 28.47 -37.83
C LYS A 218 -6.86 28.57 -37.77
N LYS A 219 -7.59 27.96 -38.74
CA LYS A 219 -9.06 27.82 -38.69
C LYS A 219 -9.52 27.02 -37.47
N LYS A 220 -8.90 25.87 -37.17
CA LYS A 220 -9.19 25.09 -35.95
C LYS A 220 -8.98 25.90 -34.66
N ARG A 221 -7.97 26.77 -34.59
CA ARG A 221 -7.76 27.68 -33.44
C ARG A 221 -8.81 28.78 -33.34
N GLN A 222 -9.26 29.37 -34.45
CA GLN A 222 -10.33 30.38 -34.42
C GLN A 222 -11.70 29.80 -34.01
N MET A 223 -12.03 28.57 -34.45
CA MET A 223 -13.26 27.91 -34.00
C MET A 223 -13.29 27.62 -32.49
N ARG A 224 -12.13 27.34 -31.88
CA ARG A 224 -12.01 27.13 -30.42
C ARG A 224 -12.13 28.41 -29.56
N LEU A 225 -12.25 29.59 -30.17
CA LEU A 225 -12.38 30.87 -29.45
C LEU A 225 -13.74 31.57 -29.74
N GLY A 226 -14.68 30.88 -30.39
CA GLY A 226 -15.96 31.45 -30.83
C GLY A 226 -17.23 30.89 -30.17
N ASN A 227 -17.18 29.71 -29.56
CA ASN A 227 -18.35 29.05 -28.97
C ASN A 227 -18.32 29.16 -27.44
N GLN A 228 -18.94 30.22 -26.89
CA GLN A 228 -19.14 30.40 -25.45
C GLN A 228 -20.62 30.23 -25.09
N THR A 229 -21.15 29.02 -25.23
CA THR A 229 -22.53 28.66 -24.86
C THR A 229 -22.60 27.23 -24.33
N THR A 230 -22.83 27.10 -23.02
CA THR A 230 -23.49 25.96 -22.34
C THR A 230 -23.19 24.55 -22.86
N GLY A 231 -22.19 23.92 -22.25
CA GLY A 231 -21.97 22.47 -22.25
C GLY A 231 -21.34 22.07 -20.91
N GLU A 232 -21.71 20.90 -20.37
CA GLU A 232 -21.23 20.39 -19.07
C GLU A 232 -19.87 19.70 -19.27
N ASP A 233 -18.80 20.49 -19.35
CA ASP A 233 -17.45 20.00 -19.68
C ASP A 233 -16.77 19.25 -18.51
N ASP A 234 -16.08 18.18 -18.89
CA ASP A 234 -15.41 17.17 -18.08
C ASP A 234 -14.46 17.70 -16.97
N GLU A 235 -15.00 17.98 -15.77
CA GLU A 235 -14.19 18.39 -14.60
C GLU A 235 -13.13 17.34 -14.23
N THR A 236 -11.87 17.58 -14.61
CA THR A 236 -10.72 16.95 -13.97
C THR A 236 -10.37 17.73 -12.70
N VAL A 237 -9.93 17.04 -11.64
CA VAL A 237 -9.68 17.68 -10.34
C VAL A 237 -8.50 18.65 -10.46
N HIS A 238 -8.79 19.94 -10.56
CA HIS A 238 -7.81 21.02 -10.65
C HIS A 238 -7.10 21.24 -9.31
N LEU A 239 -6.07 20.44 -9.04
CA LEU A 239 -5.18 20.66 -7.90
C LEU A 239 -4.41 21.98 -8.06
N PRO A 240 -4.30 22.81 -7.01
CA PRO A 240 -3.51 24.04 -7.03
C PRO A 240 -2.05 23.81 -7.43
N ASN A 241 -1.45 24.76 -8.13
CA ASN A 241 -0.02 24.76 -8.42
C ASN A 241 0.54 26.18 -8.24
N PRO A 242 1.35 26.44 -7.20
CA PRO A 242 1.91 25.50 -6.24
C PRO A 242 0.88 24.98 -5.20
N MET A 243 1.10 23.76 -4.70
CA MET A 243 0.29 23.13 -3.62
C MET A 243 0.76 23.62 -2.23
N VAL A 244 0.39 24.85 -1.86
CA VAL A 244 0.80 25.51 -0.60
C VAL A 244 -0.33 25.63 0.44
N GLY A 245 -1.45 24.92 0.23
CA GLY A 245 -2.59 24.97 1.14
C GLY A 245 -3.12 26.39 1.36
N PHE A 246 -3.42 26.71 2.62
CA PHE A 246 -3.73 28.04 3.12
C PHE A 246 -2.50 28.72 3.74
N GLY A 247 -1.30 28.46 3.19
CA GLY A 247 -0.02 29.01 3.60
C GLY A 247 0.96 27.95 4.12
N ILE A 248 2.25 28.25 4.05
CA ILE A 248 3.35 27.38 4.50
C ILE A 248 4.36 28.19 5.35
N PRO A 249 5.25 27.56 6.14
CA PRO A 249 6.16 28.30 7.03
C PRO A 249 7.07 29.35 6.35
N SER A 250 7.42 29.15 5.07
CA SER A 250 8.20 30.11 4.27
C SER A 250 7.35 31.18 3.59
N GLU A 251 6.05 30.93 3.41
CA GLU A 251 5.08 31.79 2.74
C GLU A 251 3.75 31.78 3.54
N PRO A 252 3.73 32.39 4.74
CA PRO A 252 2.52 32.46 5.55
C PRO A 252 1.45 33.28 4.83
N CYS A 253 0.22 32.78 4.80
CA CYS A 253 -0.80 33.27 3.87
C CYS A 253 -1.26 34.70 4.18
N LEU A 254 -1.26 35.55 3.15
CA LEU A 254 -1.82 36.89 3.19
C LEU A 254 -3.36 36.84 3.13
N LYS A 255 -3.99 36.51 4.26
CA LYS A 255 -5.43 36.71 4.56
C LYS A 255 -6.42 35.92 3.70
N THR A 256 -6.31 34.58 3.63
CA THR A 256 -7.42 33.73 3.16
C THR A 256 -8.54 33.71 4.21
N GLN A 257 -9.54 34.57 4.07
CA GLN A 257 -10.76 34.52 4.90
C GLN A 257 -11.65 33.35 4.47
N ARG A 258 -11.53 32.22 5.18
CA ARG A 258 -12.36 31.03 4.97
C ARG A 258 -13.64 31.08 5.82
N ASN A 259 -14.75 31.49 5.21
CA ASN A 259 -16.06 31.47 5.85
C ASN A 259 -16.61 30.04 5.97
N LEU A 260 -16.48 29.44 7.16
CA LEU A 260 -17.05 28.12 7.46
C LEU A 260 -18.59 28.19 7.61
N PRO A 261 -19.36 27.25 7.03
CA PRO A 261 -20.78 27.05 7.33
C PRO A 261 -21.04 26.83 8.82
N GLU A 262 -22.23 27.15 9.31
CA GLU A 262 -22.54 27.14 10.75
C GLU A 262 -22.34 25.77 11.40
N GLY A 263 -22.88 24.69 10.80
CA GLY A 263 -22.68 23.32 11.27
C GLY A 263 -21.22 22.84 11.25
N ALA A 264 -20.34 23.46 10.45
CA ALA A 264 -18.91 23.15 10.44
C ALA A 264 -18.15 23.74 11.63
N ARG A 265 -18.68 24.78 12.30
CA ARG A 265 -17.98 25.53 13.36
C ARG A 265 -17.93 24.80 14.71
N GLY A 266 -17.14 25.38 15.62
CA GLY A 266 -17.08 25.01 17.03
C GLY A 266 -16.33 23.71 17.33
N PRO A 267 -16.18 23.37 18.63
CA PRO A 267 -15.79 22.03 19.03
C PRO A 267 -16.89 21.00 18.69
N PRO A 268 -16.57 19.73 18.39
CA PRO A 268 -15.21 19.25 18.16
C PRO A 268 -14.57 19.94 16.94
N TYR A 269 -13.30 20.28 17.06
CA TYR A 269 -12.50 20.49 15.86
C TYR A 269 -12.37 19.15 15.14
N PHE A 270 -12.34 19.15 13.82
CA PHE A 270 -12.14 17.94 13.02
C PHE A 270 -11.03 18.14 12.01
N TYR A 271 -10.34 17.06 11.66
CA TYR A 271 -9.23 17.06 10.73
C TYR A 271 -9.16 15.71 9.99
N TYR A 272 -9.47 15.72 8.69
CA TYR A 272 -9.46 14.54 7.83
C TYR A 272 -8.42 14.65 6.71
N GLU A 273 -7.55 13.64 6.56
CA GLU A 273 -6.54 13.53 5.50
C GLU A 273 -6.95 12.55 4.39
N ASN A 274 -6.65 12.89 3.13
CA ASN A 274 -6.68 11.93 2.01
C ASN A 274 -5.65 12.30 0.92
N VAL A 275 -5.32 11.35 0.04
CA VAL A 275 -4.47 11.51 -1.14
C VAL A 275 -5.03 12.61 -2.06
N ALA A 276 -4.21 13.61 -2.39
CA ALA A 276 -4.66 14.73 -3.25
C ALA A 276 -5.11 14.26 -4.64
N LEU A 277 -4.39 13.29 -5.22
CA LEU A 277 -4.64 12.68 -6.53
C LEU A 277 -5.73 11.57 -6.47
N ALA A 278 -6.76 11.75 -5.64
CA ALA A 278 -7.90 10.84 -5.56
C ALA A 278 -8.73 10.85 -6.88
N PRO A 279 -9.52 9.79 -7.15
CA PRO A 279 -10.43 9.74 -8.30
C PRO A 279 -11.42 10.92 -8.39
N LYS A 280 -11.92 11.18 -9.61
CA LYS A 280 -12.93 12.21 -9.89
C LYS A 280 -14.17 12.02 -9.00
N GLY A 281 -14.71 13.11 -8.47
CA GLY A 281 -15.86 13.11 -7.56
C GLY A 281 -15.57 12.74 -6.09
N VAL A 282 -14.41 12.14 -5.76
CA VAL A 282 -14.08 11.78 -4.38
C VAL A 282 -13.95 13.01 -3.49
N TRP A 283 -13.21 14.03 -3.93
CA TRP A 283 -13.08 15.29 -3.17
C TRP A 283 -14.40 16.06 -3.05
N THR A 284 -15.23 16.06 -4.09
CA THR A 284 -16.59 16.64 -4.06
C THR A 284 -17.45 15.95 -3.00
N THR A 285 -17.34 14.62 -2.90
CA THR A 285 -18.09 13.81 -1.93
C THR A 285 -17.58 14.02 -0.50
N ILE A 286 -16.26 14.02 -0.30
CA ILE A 286 -15.64 14.30 1.01
C ILE A 286 -16.03 15.70 1.50
N SER A 287 -15.94 16.72 0.64
CA SER A 287 -16.37 18.09 0.94
C SER A 287 -17.84 18.14 1.35
N ARG A 288 -18.73 17.53 0.56
CA ARG A 288 -20.18 17.52 0.81
C ARG A 288 -20.56 16.88 2.15
N PHE A 289 -19.93 15.77 2.52
CA PHE A 289 -20.18 15.11 3.81
C PHE A 289 -19.54 15.87 4.98
N LEU A 290 -18.34 16.44 4.79
CA LEU A 290 -17.67 17.27 5.80
C LEU A 290 -18.12 18.74 5.75
N TYR A 291 -19.43 18.95 5.78
CA TYR A 291 -20.10 20.25 5.93
C TYR A 291 -19.71 21.32 4.88
N ASP A 292 -19.53 20.91 3.63
CA ASP A 292 -19.09 21.73 2.47
C ASP A 292 -17.77 22.49 2.70
N VAL A 293 -16.91 21.97 3.58
CA VAL A 293 -15.60 22.57 3.88
C VAL A 293 -14.59 22.25 2.78
N GLN A 294 -14.07 23.30 2.13
CA GLN A 294 -13.05 23.16 1.09
C GLN A 294 -11.75 22.51 1.62
N PRO A 295 -11.17 21.54 0.90
CA PRO A 295 -9.92 20.88 1.27
C PRO A 295 -8.69 21.79 1.11
N GLU A 296 -7.82 21.80 2.12
CA GLU A 296 -6.49 22.39 2.06
C GLU A 296 -5.52 21.46 1.31
N PHE A 297 -5.19 21.79 0.06
CA PHE A 297 -4.27 21.00 -0.76
C PHE A 297 -2.81 21.45 -0.61
N VAL A 298 -1.98 20.61 0.02
CA VAL A 298 -0.56 20.90 0.27
C VAL A 298 0.34 19.70 -0.04
N ASP A 299 1.60 19.98 -0.33
CA ASP A 299 2.65 18.99 -0.61
C ASP A 299 3.74 19.07 0.46
N SER A 300 3.98 17.99 1.23
CA SER A 300 4.98 17.99 2.30
C SER A 300 6.41 18.28 1.87
N LYS A 301 6.72 18.41 0.57
CA LYS A 301 7.98 18.98 0.09
C LYS A 301 8.25 20.42 0.60
N TYR A 302 7.24 21.13 1.10
CA TYR A 302 7.41 22.45 1.73
C TYR A 302 7.76 22.35 3.23
N PHE A 303 7.69 21.13 3.80
CA PHE A 303 7.93 20.84 5.21
C PHE A 303 9.15 19.94 5.42
N CYS A 304 9.44 18.97 4.54
CA CYS A 304 10.60 18.08 4.63
C CYS A 304 11.19 17.70 3.26
N ALA A 305 12.30 16.95 3.25
CA ALA A 305 13.00 16.52 2.04
C ALA A 305 12.24 15.54 1.11
N ALA A 306 11.03 15.08 1.48
CA ALA A 306 10.19 14.17 0.67
C ALA A 306 8.84 14.81 0.27
N ALA A 307 8.43 14.65 -0.98
CA ALA A 307 7.15 15.16 -1.47
C ALA A 307 5.98 14.24 -1.07
N ARG A 308 4.93 14.78 -0.44
CA ARG A 308 3.72 14.03 -0.04
C ARG A 308 2.50 14.90 -0.29
N LYS A 309 1.89 14.75 -1.47
CA LYS A 309 0.70 15.51 -1.90
C LYS A 309 -0.55 14.98 -1.19
N ARG A 310 -1.22 15.84 -0.42
CA ARG A 310 -2.43 15.53 0.35
C ARG A 310 -3.45 16.66 0.28
N GLY A 311 -4.71 16.32 0.52
CA GLY A 311 -5.77 17.27 0.86
C GLY A 311 -6.18 17.06 2.31
N TYR A 312 -6.48 18.15 3.01
CA TYR A 312 -6.90 18.13 4.41
C TYR A 312 -8.22 18.88 4.58
N VAL A 313 -9.25 18.24 5.11
CA VAL A 313 -10.55 18.90 5.40
C VAL A 313 -10.71 19.05 6.89
N HIS A 314 -10.82 20.29 7.35
CA HIS A 314 -10.81 20.62 8.78
C HIS A 314 -11.55 21.92 9.04
N ASN A 315 -12.12 22.09 10.23
CA ASN A 315 -12.72 23.37 10.68
C ASN A 315 -11.76 24.26 11.50
N LEU A 316 -10.49 23.85 11.68
CA LEU A 316 -9.48 24.63 12.41
C LEU A 316 -9.32 26.08 11.89
N PRO A 317 -8.93 27.03 12.76
CA PRO A 317 -8.40 28.34 12.36
C PRO A 317 -7.20 28.26 11.40
N LEU A 318 -6.95 29.35 10.69
CA LEU A 318 -5.83 29.51 9.75
C LEU A 318 -4.78 30.51 10.26
N ASP A 319 -5.21 31.52 11.01
CA ASP A 319 -4.34 32.51 11.64
C ASP A 319 -3.45 31.90 12.74
N ASN A 320 -2.31 32.54 13.03
CA ASN A 320 -1.34 32.15 14.07
C ASN A 320 -0.72 30.74 13.94
N ARG A 321 -0.82 30.07 12.78
CA ARG A 321 -0.09 28.81 12.52
C ARG A 321 1.43 29.00 12.64
N PHE A 322 2.12 28.09 13.33
CA PHE A 322 3.58 28.09 13.49
C PHE A 322 4.20 26.70 13.23
N PRO A 323 5.42 26.61 12.68
CA PRO A 323 6.09 25.34 12.42
C PRO A 323 6.64 24.68 13.69
N LEU A 324 6.89 23.37 13.63
CA LEU A 324 7.71 22.70 14.64
C LEU A 324 9.16 23.19 14.60
N ILE A 325 9.80 23.18 15.77
CA ILE A 325 11.21 23.55 15.96
C ILE A 325 11.91 22.37 16.68
N PRO A 326 13.10 21.91 16.25
CA PRO A 326 13.83 22.35 15.06
C PRO A 326 13.08 22.02 13.75
N LEU A 327 13.34 22.81 12.71
CA LEU A 327 12.87 22.51 11.37
C LEU A 327 13.56 21.22 10.86
N PRO A 328 12.83 20.27 10.26
CA PRO A 328 13.42 19.07 9.68
C PRO A 328 14.21 19.38 8.39
N PRO A 329 15.10 18.47 7.93
CA PRO A 329 15.88 18.68 6.71
C PRO A 329 15.00 18.84 5.48
N ASN A 330 15.32 19.85 4.66
CA ASN A 330 14.54 20.26 3.50
C ASN A 330 15.12 19.74 2.17
N THR A 331 16.35 19.21 2.13
CA THR A 331 16.91 18.52 0.95
C THR A 331 17.49 17.15 1.30
N ILE A 332 17.67 16.30 0.28
CA ILE A 332 18.32 14.98 0.41
C ILE A 332 19.71 15.09 1.07
N HIS A 333 20.48 16.13 0.77
CA HIS A 333 21.82 16.30 1.34
C HIS A 333 21.85 16.89 2.76
N GLU A 334 20.77 17.56 3.19
CA GLU A 334 20.58 17.91 4.60
C GLU A 334 20.15 16.68 5.42
N ALA A 335 19.27 15.84 4.86
CA ALA A 335 18.80 14.62 5.49
C ALA A 335 19.91 13.55 5.57
N PHE A 336 20.69 13.39 4.50
CA PHE A 336 21.70 12.34 4.36
C PHE A 336 23.05 12.89 3.90
N PRO A 337 23.79 13.66 4.73
CA PRO A 337 25.03 14.35 4.34
C PRO A 337 26.09 13.42 3.71
N LEU A 338 26.17 12.17 4.18
CA LEU A 338 27.12 11.16 3.69
C LEU A 338 26.88 10.77 2.21
N THR A 339 25.63 10.84 1.72
CA THR A 339 25.29 10.51 0.32
C THR A 339 25.93 11.47 -0.69
N ARG A 340 26.21 12.72 -0.27
CA ARG A 340 26.75 13.78 -1.13
C ARG A 340 28.10 13.42 -1.75
N LYS A 341 28.90 12.57 -1.10
CA LYS A 341 30.18 12.06 -1.64
C LYS A 341 29.99 11.15 -2.87
N TRP A 342 28.85 10.48 -2.97
CA TRP A 342 28.56 9.44 -3.96
C TRP A 342 27.53 9.87 -5.00
N TRP A 343 27.02 11.10 -4.89
CA TRP A 343 25.94 11.62 -5.73
C TRP A 343 26.47 12.06 -7.11
N PRO A 344 25.99 11.49 -8.24
CA PRO A 344 26.46 11.87 -9.56
C PRO A 344 26.02 13.28 -9.96
N SER A 345 26.84 13.95 -10.78
CA SER A 345 26.55 15.24 -11.43
C SER A 345 25.22 15.27 -12.19
N TRP A 346 24.85 14.16 -12.81
CA TRP A 346 23.63 14.00 -13.60
C TRP A 346 22.37 13.67 -12.78
N ASP A 347 22.51 13.31 -11.49
CA ASP A 347 21.35 13.08 -10.62
C ASP A 347 20.86 14.40 -9.98
N THR A 348 19.98 15.08 -10.71
CA THR A 348 19.43 16.39 -10.34
C THR A 348 18.40 16.37 -9.20
N ARG A 349 18.18 15.24 -8.52
CA ARG A 349 17.19 15.14 -7.43
C ARG A 349 17.70 15.79 -6.14
N THR A 350 17.08 16.88 -5.73
CA THR A 350 17.27 17.49 -4.39
C THR A 350 16.20 17.06 -3.37
N LYS A 351 15.13 16.40 -3.84
CA LYS A 351 13.96 15.95 -3.10
C LYS A 351 13.63 14.50 -3.44
N LEU A 352 13.07 13.77 -2.48
CA LEU A 352 12.47 12.46 -2.68
C LEU A 352 11.01 12.58 -3.15
N ASN A 353 10.50 11.53 -3.78
CA ASN A 353 9.08 11.39 -4.10
C ASN A 353 8.29 10.94 -2.86
N CYS A 354 7.00 10.65 -3.02
CA CYS A 354 6.19 10.07 -1.95
C CYS A 354 6.83 8.77 -1.46
N LEU A 355 7.01 8.69 -0.14
CA LEU A 355 7.46 7.48 0.55
C LEU A 355 6.38 6.41 0.42
N GLN A 356 6.80 5.15 0.24
CA GLN A 356 5.94 4.03 -0.14
C GLN A 356 5.91 2.97 0.97
N THR A 357 4.92 2.09 0.89
CA THR A 357 4.73 0.95 1.79
C THR A 357 5.68 -0.22 1.50
N CYS A 358 6.36 -0.20 0.36
CA CYS A 358 7.31 -1.21 -0.10
C CYS A 358 8.63 -0.57 -0.56
N ILE A 359 9.68 -1.39 -0.68
CA ILE A 359 11.03 -0.98 -1.08
C ILE A 359 11.52 -1.78 -2.29
N ALA A 360 12.54 -1.24 -2.97
CA ALA A 360 13.24 -1.95 -4.03
C ALA A 360 13.87 -3.26 -3.55
N SER A 361 13.86 -4.27 -4.42
CA SER A 361 14.60 -5.52 -4.20
C SER A 361 16.10 -5.35 -4.48
N ALA A 362 16.94 -6.15 -3.83
CA ALA A 362 18.39 -6.19 -4.11
C ALA A 362 18.70 -6.53 -5.58
N LYS A 363 17.82 -7.29 -6.26
CA LYS A 363 17.92 -7.55 -7.71
C LYS A 363 17.78 -6.27 -8.55
N LEU A 364 17.09 -5.23 -8.08
CA LEU A 364 17.03 -3.94 -8.77
C LEU A 364 18.31 -3.12 -8.55
N THR A 365 18.78 -2.98 -7.31
CA THR A 365 19.99 -2.19 -7.02
C THR A 365 21.24 -2.80 -7.65
N GLU A 366 21.30 -4.14 -7.78
CA GLU A 366 22.35 -4.84 -8.51
C GLU A 366 22.29 -4.61 -10.04
N ARG A 367 21.09 -4.61 -10.64
CA ARG A 367 20.92 -4.23 -12.06
C ARG A 367 21.34 -2.77 -12.31
N ILE A 368 21.00 -1.86 -11.40
CA ILE A 368 21.42 -0.46 -11.50
C ILE A 368 22.94 -0.34 -11.41
N ARG A 369 23.61 -1.07 -10.50
CA ARG A 369 25.10 -1.10 -10.46
C ARG A 369 25.67 -1.55 -11.79
N LYS A 370 25.28 -2.72 -12.27
CA LYS A 370 25.83 -3.29 -13.51
C LYS A 370 25.60 -2.40 -14.73
N ALA A 371 24.45 -1.73 -14.80
CA ALA A 371 24.14 -0.77 -15.87
C ALA A 371 25.06 0.48 -15.89
N ILE A 372 25.79 0.78 -14.80
CA ILE A 372 26.71 1.92 -14.69
C ILE A 372 28.16 1.52 -14.36
N GLU A 373 28.45 0.23 -14.20
CA GLU A 373 29.76 -0.27 -13.76
C GLU A 373 30.82 -0.16 -14.87
N ASP A 374 30.41 -0.35 -16.13
CA ASP A 374 31.26 -0.25 -17.32
C ASP A 374 31.65 1.21 -17.70
N TYR A 375 31.23 2.21 -16.93
CA TYR A 375 31.44 3.63 -17.23
C TYR A 375 32.26 4.33 -16.13
N ASP A 376 33.50 4.71 -16.46
CA ASP A 376 34.35 5.55 -15.59
C ASP A 376 33.92 7.04 -15.56
N GLY A 377 32.99 7.45 -16.43
CA GLY A 377 32.45 8.81 -16.53
C GLY A 377 30.92 8.84 -16.46
N GLU A 378 30.31 9.87 -17.05
CA GLU A 378 28.84 9.93 -17.15
C GLU A 378 28.29 8.87 -18.13
N PRO A 379 27.36 7.99 -17.71
CA PRO A 379 26.76 7.01 -18.61
C PRO A 379 25.95 7.65 -19.74
N PRO A 380 25.64 6.94 -20.83
CA PRO A 380 24.77 7.42 -21.91
C PRO A 380 23.40 7.87 -21.37
N LEU A 381 22.80 8.89 -21.99
CA LEU A 381 21.53 9.50 -21.54
C LEU A 381 20.37 8.50 -21.35
N GLY A 382 20.33 7.41 -22.12
CA GLY A 382 19.34 6.33 -21.94
C GLY A 382 19.54 5.55 -20.63
N VAL A 383 20.80 5.29 -20.26
CA VAL A 383 21.17 4.66 -18.98
C VAL A 383 20.90 5.62 -17.82
N GLN A 384 21.29 6.90 -17.95
CA GLN A 384 20.97 7.93 -16.95
C GLN A 384 19.46 8.01 -16.71
N LYS A 385 18.64 8.06 -17.79
CA LYS A 385 17.18 8.08 -17.68
C LYS A 385 16.67 6.83 -16.95
N TYR A 386 17.07 5.63 -17.36
CA TYR A 386 16.68 4.38 -16.71
C TYR A 386 16.98 4.38 -15.20
N VAL A 387 18.22 4.75 -14.82
CA VAL A 387 18.62 4.79 -13.41
C VAL A 387 17.86 5.85 -12.64
N LEU A 388 17.69 7.08 -13.18
CA LEU A 388 16.91 8.12 -12.52
C LEU A 388 15.43 7.75 -12.36
N ASP A 389 14.82 7.08 -13.33
CA ASP A 389 13.41 6.74 -13.28
C ASP A 389 13.14 5.60 -12.27
N GLU A 390 13.99 4.57 -12.17
CA GLU A 390 13.91 3.60 -11.07
C GLU A 390 14.29 4.22 -9.70
N CYS A 391 15.27 5.13 -9.64
CA CYS A 391 15.61 5.84 -8.40
C CYS A 391 14.50 6.80 -7.93
N ARG A 392 13.73 7.40 -8.85
CA ARG A 392 12.50 8.16 -8.57
C ARG A 392 11.36 7.25 -8.12
N LYS A 393 11.20 6.10 -8.77
CA LYS A 393 10.12 5.13 -8.48
C LYS A 393 10.25 4.51 -7.09
N TRP A 394 11.46 4.21 -6.64
CA TRP A 394 11.73 3.54 -5.36
C TRP A 394 12.44 4.39 -4.29
N ASN A 395 12.56 5.70 -4.52
CA ASN A 395 13.26 6.64 -3.63
C ASN A 395 14.71 6.22 -3.29
N LEU A 396 15.45 5.67 -4.26
CA LEU A 396 16.81 5.18 -4.04
C LEU A 396 17.81 6.33 -3.85
N VAL A 397 18.75 6.16 -2.92
CA VAL A 397 19.82 7.13 -2.60
C VAL A 397 21.21 6.53 -2.88
N TRP A 398 22.18 7.38 -3.20
CA TRP A 398 23.55 6.98 -3.50
C TRP A 398 24.37 6.77 -2.22
N VAL A 399 24.84 5.53 -2.02
CA VAL A 399 25.53 5.09 -0.79
C VAL A 399 26.99 4.66 -1.02
N GLY A 400 27.44 4.58 -2.28
CA GLY A 400 28.82 4.27 -2.66
C GLY A 400 29.07 4.50 -4.15
N ARG A 401 30.33 4.42 -4.60
CA ARG A 401 30.65 4.39 -6.05
C ARG A 401 29.81 3.29 -6.71
N ASN A 402 29.02 3.68 -7.71
CA ASN A 402 28.11 2.83 -8.48
C ASN A 402 27.08 2.04 -7.61
N LYS A 403 26.75 2.53 -6.41
CA LYS A 403 25.86 1.85 -5.46
C LYS A 403 24.72 2.75 -4.99
N VAL A 404 23.50 2.34 -5.32
CA VAL A 404 22.25 2.88 -4.78
C VAL A 404 21.61 1.90 -3.79
N ALA A 405 20.88 2.42 -2.81
CA ALA A 405 20.12 1.65 -1.83
C ALA A 405 18.71 2.23 -1.62
N PRO A 406 17.71 1.44 -1.19
CA PRO A 406 16.49 1.97 -0.60
C PRO A 406 16.81 2.65 0.75
N LEU A 407 15.92 3.52 1.20
CA LEU A 407 16.02 4.18 2.51
C LEU A 407 15.85 3.16 3.65
N GLU A 408 16.64 3.29 4.71
CA GLU A 408 16.48 2.51 5.92
C GLU A 408 15.25 2.96 6.74
N PRO A 409 14.64 2.11 7.58
CA PRO A 409 13.40 2.46 8.27
C PRO A 409 13.50 3.67 9.20
N ASP A 410 14.65 3.93 9.83
CA ASP A 410 14.87 5.12 10.67
C ASP A 410 15.17 6.39 9.85
N GLU A 411 15.66 6.27 8.62
CA GLU A 411 15.71 7.36 7.64
C GLU A 411 14.29 7.77 7.21
N VAL A 412 13.40 6.79 7.02
CA VAL A 412 11.98 7.00 6.70
C VAL A 412 11.23 7.62 7.89
N GLU A 413 11.47 7.17 9.13
CA GLU A 413 10.94 7.81 10.35
C GLU A 413 11.33 9.29 10.43
N MET A 414 12.62 9.61 10.20
CA MET A 414 13.13 10.98 10.22
C MET A 414 12.47 11.86 9.15
N LEU A 415 12.36 11.38 7.90
CA LEU A 415 11.71 12.13 6.81
C LEU A 415 10.22 12.40 7.07
N LEU A 416 9.55 11.51 7.81
CA LEU A 416 8.16 11.65 8.21
C LEU A 416 7.98 12.45 9.52
N GLY A 417 9.06 12.80 10.23
CA GLY A 417 9.02 13.58 11.46
C GLY A 417 8.69 12.78 12.73
N PHE A 418 8.82 11.46 12.69
CA PHE A 418 8.66 10.57 13.85
C PHE A 418 9.93 10.53 14.72
N PRO A 419 9.83 10.12 16.00
CA PRO A 419 10.99 9.79 16.82
C PRO A 419 11.86 8.70 16.17
N LYS A 420 13.18 8.77 16.35
CA LYS A 420 14.09 7.73 15.83
C LYS A 420 13.86 6.40 16.57
N ASN A 421 13.71 5.32 15.81
CA ASN A 421 13.31 3.98 16.28
C ASN A 421 11.82 3.84 16.66
N HIS A 422 10.93 4.80 16.33
CA HIS A 422 9.52 4.75 16.71
C HIS A 422 8.81 3.44 16.35
N THR A 423 9.10 2.87 15.18
CA THR A 423 8.54 1.59 14.73
C THR A 423 9.49 0.39 14.97
N ARG A 424 10.57 0.55 15.73
CA ARG A 424 11.53 -0.54 15.98
C ARG A 424 10.95 -1.55 16.98
N GLY A 425 10.98 -2.83 16.61
CA GLY A 425 10.41 -3.94 17.38
C GLY A 425 9.41 -4.77 16.58
N ILE A 426 8.84 -4.19 15.51
CA ILE A 426 7.97 -4.89 14.55
C ILE A 426 8.78 -5.37 13.32
N SER A 427 8.18 -6.21 12.46
CA SER A 427 8.87 -6.74 11.28
C SER A 427 9.32 -5.62 10.33
N ARG A 428 10.45 -5.80 9.63
CA ARG A 428 10.96 -4.79 8.69
C ARG A 428 9.95 -4.42 7.61
N THR A 429 9.15 -5.39 7.14
CA THR A 429 8.07 -5.18 6.17
C THR A 429 6.96 -4.32 6.76
N ASP A 430 6.53 -4.59 7.99
CA ASP A 430 5.48 -3.81 8.67
C ASP A 430 5.93 -2.39 9.00
N ARG A 431 7.23 -2.17 9.29
CA ARG A 431 7.80 -0.81 9.45
C ARG A 431 7.55 0.02 8.19
N TYR A 432 7.96 -0.46 7.01
CA TYR A 432 7.73 0.28 5.76
C TYR A 432 6.25 0.45 5.43
N LYS A 433 5.44 -0.60 5.61
CA LYS A 433 3.98 -0.55 5.38
C LYS A 433 3.30 0.53 6.23
N SER A 434 3.65 0.60 7.52
CA SER A 434 3.02 1.52 8.46
C SER A 434 3.54 2.96 8.28
N LEU A 435 4.84 3.13 8.04
CA LEU A 435 5.45 4.43 7.74
C LEU A 435 4.93 5.03 6.41
N GLY A 436 4.83 4.22 5.35
CA GLY A 436 4.30 4.65 4.06
C GLY A 436 2.90 5.25 4.16
N ASN A 437 2.02 4.60 4.93
CA ASN A 437 0.63 5.04 5.12
C ASN A 437 0.44 6.13 6.19
N SER A 438 1.40 6.34 7.10
CA SER A 438 1.31 7.35 8.18
C SER A 438 1.28 8.82 7.71
N PHE A 439 0.98 9.76 8.62
CA PHE A 439 1.10 11.19 8.33
C PHE A 439 2.57 11.66 8.21
N GLN A 440 2.78 12.81 7.56
CA GLN A 440 4.02 13.58 7.73
C GLN A 440 3.78 14.55 8.90
N VAL A 441 4.50 14.33 9.99
CA VAL A 441 4.22 14.93 11.32
C VAL A 441 4.33 16.44 11.30
N ASP A 442 5.37 17.02 10.67
CA ASP A 442 5.61 18.47 10.70
C ASP A 442 4.58 19.26 9.86
N THR A 443 4.04 18.65 8.79
CA THR A 443 2.92 19.18 7.99
C THR A 443 1.64 19.22 8.82
N VAL A 444 1.29 18.11 9.49
CA VAL A 444 0.10 18.03 10.35
C VAL A 444 0.23 18.94 11.57
N ALA A 445 1.40 18.97 12.20
CA ALA A 445 1.67 19.85 13.33
C ALA A 445 1.56 21.34 12.97
N TYR A 446 1.98 21.76 11.78
CA TYR A 446 1.77 23.13 11.33
C TYR A 446 0.29 23.51 11.26
N HIS A 447 -0.59 22.61 10.80
CA HIS A 447 -2.04 22.85 10.81
C HIS A 447 -2.65 22.81 12.21
N LEU A 448 -2.21 21.87 13.07
CA LEU A 448 -2.70 21.71 14.45
C LEU A 448 -2.13 22.75 15.43
N SER A 449 -1.08 23.49 15.05
CA SER A 449 -0.35 24.43 15.90
C SER A 449 -1.23 25.47 16.61
N VAL A 450 -2.29 25.93 15.93
CA VAL A 450 -3.28 26.89 16.45
C VAL A 450 -3.96 26.42 17.74
N LEU A 451 -4.10 25.10 17.93
CA LEU A 451 -4.75 24.51 19.11
C LEU A 451 -3.95 24.75 20.40
N ARG A 452 -2.65 25.06 20.31
CA ARG A 452 -1.78 25.24 21.49
C ARG A 452 -2.19 26.42 22.37
N GLU A 453 -2.57 27.54 21.76
CA GLU A 453 -3.04 28.73 22.50
C GLU A 453 -4.50 28.56 22.96
N MET A 454 -5.28 27.78 22.23
CA MET A 454 -6.71 27.53 22.49
C MET A 454 -6.92 26.53 23.63
N PHE A 455 -6.04 25.54 23.78
CA PHE A 455 -6.15 24.45 24.76
C PHE A 455 -4.89 24.34 25.65
N PRO A 456 -4.53 25.39 26.42
CA PRO A 456 -3.30 25.41 27.22
C PRO A 456 -3.26 24.34 28.34
N ASN A 457 -4.44 23.87 28.78
CA ASN A 457 -4.59 22.79 29.75
C ASN A 457 -4.54 21.38 29.11
N GLY A 458 -4.35 21.27 27.79
CA GLY A 458 -4.42 20.02 27.04
C GLY A 458 -5.81 19.67 26.52
N ILE A 459 -5.87 18.61 25.71
CA ILE A 459 -7.03 18.21 24.90
C ILE A 459 -7.50 16.77 25.16
N ASN A 460 -8.79 16.55 24.93
CA ASN A 460 -9.41 15.26 24.67
C ASN A 460 -9.42 15.00 23.15
N LEU A 461 -8.81 13.91 22.71
CA LEU A 461 -8.62 13.54 21.30
C LEU A 461 -9.38 12.26 20.95
N LEU A 462 -10.08 12.27 19.84
CA LEU A 462 -10.57 11.08 19.14
C LEU A 462 -9.76 10.91 17.85
N SER A 463 -9.10 9.76 17.69
CA SER A 463 -8.16 9.50 16.60
C SER A 463 -8.57 8.23 15.85
N LEU A 464 -9.15 8.41 14.66
CA LEU A 464 -9.74 7.35 13.85
C LEU A 464 -8.76 6.96 12.74
N PHE A 465 -8.45 5.66 12.63
CA PHE A 465 -7.39 5.15 11.74
C PHE A 465 -6.02 5.74 12.11
N SER A 466 -5.72 5.76 13.41
CA SER A 466 -4.56 6.46 13.99
C SER A 466 -3.20 5.91 13.53
N GLY A 467 -3.16 4.65 13.06
CA GLY A 467 -1.95 4.00 12.59
C GLY A 467 -0.85 4.03 13.66
N ILE A 468 0.32 4.54 13.31
CA ILE A 468 1.46 4.67 14.23
C ILE A 468 1.46 5.99 15.04
N GLY A 469 0.30 6.61 15.27
CA GLY A 469 0.16 7.75 16.19
C GLY A 469 0.63 9.09 15.63
N GLY A 470 0.46 9.32 14.32
CA GLY A 470 1.03 10.49 13.64
C GLY A 470 0.46 11.84 14.08
N ALA A 471 -0.78 11.88 14.59
CA ALA A 471 -1.42 13.11 15.07
C ALA A 471 -1.07 13.38 16.54
N GLU A 472 -1.05 12.33 17.35
CA GLU A 472 -0.67 12.26 18.74
C GLU A 472 0.77 12.79 18.91
N ILE A 473 1.68 12.34 18.04
CA ILE A 473 3.08 12.80 17.99
C ILE A 473 3.19 14.25 17.52
N ALA A 474 2.36 14.70 16.56
CA ALA A 474 2.31 16.09 16.15
C ALA A 474 1.88 17.01 17.31
N LEU A 475 0.81 16.64 18.01
CA LEU A 475 0.26 17.35 19.18
C LEU A 475 1.25 17.37 20.36
N HIS A 476 1.92 16.24 20.63
CA HIS A 476 2.95 16.15 21.64
C HIS A 476 4.20 17.00 21.29
N ARG A 477 4.68 16.97 20.03
CA ARG A 477 5.79 17.83 19.56
C ARG A 477 5.44 19.34 19.56
N LEU A 478 4.16 19.69 19.44
CA LEU A 478 3.67 21.07 19.66
C LEU A 478 3.66 21.48 21.14
N GLY A 479 3.84 20.55 22.07
CA GLY A 479 3.72 20.78 23.51
C GLY A 479 2.28 20.90 23.99
N ILE A 480 1.31 20.33 23.28
CA ILE A 480 -0.10 20.28 23.69
C ILE A 480 -0.32 19.02 24.54
N PRO A 481 -0.72 19.12 25.82
CA PRO A 481 -0.92 17.94 26.65
C PRO A 481 -2.08 17.07 26.15
N LEU A 482 -1.86 15.77 26.03
CA LEU A 482 -2.91 14.79 25.71
C LEU A 482 -3.53 14.29 27.03
N LYS A 483 -4.79 14.67 27.31
CA LYS A 483 -5.51 14.28 28.53
C LYS A 483 -6.13 12.89 28.41
N ASN A 484 -6.86 12.69 27.33
CA ASN A 484 -7.57 11.46 27.01
C ASN A 484 -7.48 11.28 25.50
N VAL A 485 -7.00 10.12 25.05
CA VAL A 485 -6.92 9.75 23.64
C VAL A 485 -7.72 8.49 23.44
N VAL A 486 -8.77 8.56 22.62
CA VAL A 486 -9.46 7.38 22.09
C VAL A 486 -8.89 7.12 20.71
N SER A 487 -8.02 6.13 20.61
CA SER A 487 -7.34 5.68 19.39
C SER A 487 -8.10 4.48 18.81
N VAL A 488 -8.38 4.50 17.51
CA VAL A 488 -8.97 3.37 16.79
C VAL A 488 -8.09 2.97 15.62
N GLU A 489 -7.52 1.76 15.68
CA GLU A 489 -6.56 1.28 14.70
C GLU A 489 -6.63 -0.24 14.55
N LYS A 490 -6.86 -0.73 13.31
CA LYS A 490 -7.16 -2.14 13.06
C LYS A 490 -5.95 -3.07 13.22
N SER A 491 -4.74 -2.60 12.93
CA SER A 491 -3.52 -3.41 13.08
C SER A 491 -3.04 -3.43 14.53
N ALA A 492 -3.01 -4.63 15.14
CA ALA A 492 -2.42 -4.83 16.46
C ALA A 492 -0.93 -4.40 16.52
N VAL A 493 -0.23 -4.44 15.39
CA VAL A 493 1.17 -4.01 15.22
C VAL A 493 1.32 -2.49 15.28
N ASN A 494 0.31 -1.75 14.81
CA ASN A 494 0.26 -0.29 14.93
C ASN A 494 -0.14 0.11 16.37
N ARG A 495 -1.15 -0.55 16.94
CA ARG A 495 -1.58 -0.38 18.33
C ARG A 495 -0.45 -0.60 19.34
N SER A 496 0.42 -1.59 19.11
CA SER A 496 1.58 -1.82 19.98
C SER A 496 2.61 -0.68 19.87
N VAL A 497 2.91 -0.18 18.66
CA VAL A 497 3.79 0.99 18.44
C VAL A 497 3.27 2.24 19.18
N VAL A 498 1.97 2.56 19.07
CA VAL A 498 1.38 3.73 19.75
C VAL A 498 1.45 3.58 21.27
N ARG A 499 1.14 2.40 21.80
CA ARG A 499 1.24 2.09 23.24
C ARG A 499 2.68 2.19 23.75
N SER A 500 3.65 1.62 23.04
CA SER A 500 5.06 1.73 23.40
C SER A 500 5.54 3.19 23.40
N TRP A 501 5.12 4.00 22.43
CA TRP A 501 5.40 5.43 22.42
C TRP A 501 4.77 6.18 23.60
N TRP A 502 3.51 5.87 23.94
CA TRP A 502 2.77 6.46 25.06
C TRP A 502 3.50 6.24 26.40
N GLU A 503 3.95 5.01 26.63
CA GLU A 503 4.71 4.59 27.80
C GLU A 503 6.12 5.25 27.83
N GLN A 504 6.86 5.19 26.72
CA GLN A 504 8.21 5.75 26.59
C GLN A 504 8.26 7.28 26.74
N THR A 505 7.22 8.00 26.32
CA THR A 505 7.11 9.46 26.50
C THR A 505 6.48 9.86 27.85
N ASN A 506 6.17 8.88 28.71
CA ASN A 506 5.57 9.04 30.04
C ASN A 506 4.34 9.97 30.03
N GLN A 507 3.44 9.76 29.05
CA GLN A 507 2.21 10.55 28.95
C GLN A 507 1.38 10.43 30.23
N ARG A 508 0.87 11.57 30.72
CA ARG A 508 0.11 11.64 31.99
C ARG A 508 -1.40 11.47 31.83
N GLY A 509 -1.87 11.37 30.59
CA GLY A 509 -3.27 11.15 30.25
C GLY A 509 -3.63 9.67 30.14
N ASN A 510 -4.88 9.43 29.75
CA ASN A 510 -5.40 8.09 29.46
C ASN A 510 -5.31 7.80 27.95
N LEU A 511 -4.86 6.59 27.58
CA LEU A 511 -4.97 6.05 26.22
C LEU A 511 -5.99 4.91 26.23
N TYR A 512 -7.08 5.09 25.49
CA TYR A 512 -8.07 4.06 25.19
C TYR A 512 -7.80 3.57 23.76
N ASP A 513 -7.53 2.28 23.61
CA ASP A 513 -7.03 1.68 22.37
C ASP A 513 -8.04 0.64 21.86
N LEU A 514 -8.70 0.96 20.74
CA LEU A 514 -9.76 0.16 20.12
C LEU A 514 -9.31 -0.36 18.76
N ASP A 515 -9.84 -1.51 18.34
CA ASP A 515 -9.43 -2.18 17.10
C ASP A 515 -10.41 -2.01 15.93
N ASP A 516 -11.67 -1.63 16.16
CA ASP A 516 -12.63 -1.37 15.09
C ASP A 516 -13.52 -0.15 15.33
N VAL A 517 -13.72 0.66 14.29
CA VAL A 517 -14.58 1.87 14.28
C VAL A 517 -16.07 1.52 14.47
N GLN A 518 -16.46 0.28 14.25
CA GLN A 518 -17.81 -0.21 14.54
C GLN A 518 -18.11 -0.28 16.05
N GLN A 519 -17.09 -0.33 16.92
CA GLN A 519 -17.27 -0.27 18.37
C GLN A 519 -17.68 1.13 18.85
N LEU A 520 -17.34 2.18 18.09
CA LEU A 520 -17.76 3.56 18.37
C LEU A 520 -19.21 3.81 17.90
N ASN A 521 -20.15 3.28 18.68
CA ASN A 521 -21.58 3.58 18.60
C ASN A 521 -21.96 4.77 19.52
N GLY A 522 -23.23 5.20 19.46
CA GLY A 522 -23.71 6.33 20.27
C GLY A 522 -23.46 6.15 21.77
N ASP A 523 -23.86 5.01 22.33
CA ASP A 523 -23.73 4.70 23.76
C ASP A 523 -22.28 4.74 24.25
N SER A 524 -21.34 4.24 23.44
CA SER A 524 -19.90 4.27 23.74
C SER A 524 -19.33 5.70 23.72
N LEU A 525 -19.76 6.53 22.78
CA LEU A 525 -19.35 7.94 22.69
C LEU A 525 -19.95 8.74 23.85
N GLU A 526 -21.22 8.52 24.20
CA GLU A 526 -21.84 9.11 25.40
C GLU A 526 -21.12 8.63 26.67
N HIS A 527 -20.73 7.36 26.77
CA HIS A 527 -19.92 6.85 27.90
C HIS A 527 -18.57 7.56 28.05
N TYR A 528 -17.78 7.68 26.97
CA TYR A 528 -16.51 8.40 27.00
C TYR A 528 -16.70 9.89 27.37
N MET A 529 -17.71 10.56 26.80
CA MET A 529 -17.99 11.95 27.13
C MET A 529 -18.46 12.15 28.58
N ASN A 530 -19.17 11.18 29.16
CA ASN A 530 -19.57 11.21 30.56
C ASN A 530 -18.39 10.94 31.52
N LEU A 531 -17.33 10.23 31.06
CA LEU A 531 -16.12 9.98 31.85
C LEU A 531 -15.18 11.20 31.92
N PHE A 532 -14.94 11.88 30.78
CA PHE A 532 -13.89 12.91 30.70
C PHE A 532 -14.29 14.20 29.96
N GLY A 533 -15.56 14.39 29.64
CA GLY A 533 -16.07 15.51 28.86
C GLY A 533 -15.97 15.29 27.34
N GLY A 534 -16.46 16.27 26.56
CA GLY A 534 -16.44 16.21 25.09
C GLY A 534 -15.03 16.07 24.48
N PHE A 535 -14.99 15.73 23.20
CA PHE A 535 -13.74 15.71 22.42
C PHE A 535 -13.44 17.12 21.87
N ASP A 536 -12.22 17.60 22.11
CA ASP A 536 -11.76 18.88 21.57
C ASP A 536 -11.38 18.76 20.09
N LEU A 537 -10.86 17.59 19.68
CA LEU A 537 -10.39 17.30 18.33
C LEU A 537 -10.74 15.85 17.89
N VAL A 538 -11.24 15.70 16.66
CA VAL A 538 -11.51 14.43 15.97
C VAL A 538 -10.63 14.33 14.72
N VAL A 539 -9.55 13.57 14.80
CA VAL A 539 -8.60 13.36 13.68
C VAL A 539 -8.93 12.05 12.96
N GLY A 540 -8.72 12.02 11.63
CA GLY A 540 -8.62 10.77 10.90
C GLY A 540 -7.84 10.88 9.60
N GLY A 541 -7.26 9.75 9.18
CA GLY A 541 -6.66 9.59 7.85
C GLY A 541 -7.46 8.60 7.02
N SER A 542 -7.45 8.75 5.70
CA SER A 542 -8.01 7.72 4.83
C SER A 542 -7.10 6.47 4.84
N PRO A 543 -7.62 5.25 5.11
CA PRO A 543 -6.83 4.02 5.07
C PRO A 543 -6.49 3.65 3.61
N CYS A 544 -5.43 4.26 3.08
CA CYS A 544 -5.13 4.31 1.65
C CYS A 544 -4.39 3.09 1.04
N ASN A 545 -4.89 1.85 1.17
CA ASN A 545 -4.38 0.79 0.28
C ASN A 545 -5.05 0.88 -1.11
N ASN A 546 -6.37 1.14 -1.17
CA ASN A 546 -7.11 1.27 -2.45
C ASN A 546 -7.02 2.65 -3.13
N LEU A 547 -6.59 3.70 -2.42
CA LEU A 547 -6.49 5.07 -2.96
C LEU A 547 -5.07 5.49 -3.38
N ALA A 548 -4.05 4.69 -3.05
CA ALA A 548 -2.67 4.92 -3.47
C ALA A 548 -2.42 4.36 -4.88
N GLY A 549 -1.99 5.22 -5.82
CA GLY A 549 -1.91 4.90 -7.26
C GLY A 549 -0.95 3.78 -7.71
N SER A 550 -0.26 3.12 -6.78
CA SER A 550 0.53 1.90 -7.03
C SER A 550 -0.34 0.64 -7.11
N ASN A 551 -1.46 0.58 -6.39
CA ASN A 551 -2.35 -0.58 -6.34
C ASN A 551 -3.43 -0.46 -7.42
N ARG A 552 -3.07 -0.72 -8.69
CA ARG A 552 -3.94 -0.41 -9.84
C ARG A 552 -5.20 -1.28 -10.00
N HIS A 553 -5.33 -2.40 -9.29
CA HIS A 553 -6.38 -3.41 -9.55
C HIS A 553 -7.75 -3.15 -8.89
N HIS A 554 -7.86 -2.26 -7.90
CA HIS A 554 -9.14 -1.88 -7.29
C HIS A 554 -9.25 -0.35 -7.18
N ARG A 555 -9.80 0.28 -8.22
CA ARG A 555 -10.05 1.73 -8.30
C ARG A 555 -11.50 2.08 -7.93
N ASP A 556 -12.02 1.41 -6.92
CA ASP A 556 -13.43 1.34 -6.54
C ASP A 556 -13.95 2.64 -5.86
N GLY A 557 -13.30 3.79 -6.10
CA GLY A 557 -13.72 5.11 -5.63
C GLY A 557 -14.00 5.19 -4.13
N LEU A 558 -15.20 5.67 -3.78
CA LEU A 558 -15.75 5.65 -2.41
C LEU A 558 -16.66 4.44 -2.13
N GLU A 559 -16.71 3.47 -3.04
CA GLU A 559 -17.58 2.29 -2.99
C GLU A 559 -16.82 0.99 -2.63
N GLY A 560 -15.48 1.02 -2.70
CA GLY A 560 -14.60 -0.08 -2.29
C GLY A 560 -14.61 -0.36 -0.78
N LYS A 561 -14.23 -1.60 -0.41
CA LYS A 561 -14.28 -2.13 0.97
C LYS A 561 -13.51 -1.35 2.03
N GLU A 562 -12.47 -0.59 1.66
CA GLU A 562 -11.75 0.32 2.55
C GLU A 562 -12.33 1.75 2.55
N SER A 563 -12.96 2.15 1.45
CA SER A 563 -13.45 3.51 1.25
C SER A 563 -14.74 3.80 2.01
N SER A 564 -15.49 2.75 2.36
CA SER A 564 -16.61 2.79 3.31
C SER A 564 -16.23 3.43 4.66
N LEU A 565 -14.97 3.31 5.07
CA LEU A 565 -14.44 3.82 6.33
C LEU A 565 -14.43 5.36 6.38
N PHE A 566 -14.57 6.07 5.25
CA PHE A 566 -14.87 7.50 5.23
C PHE A 566 -16.28 7.79 5.80
N TYR A 567 -17.27 6.96 5.49
CA TYR A 567 -18.62 7.12 6.05
C TYR A 567 -18.66 6.79 7.53
N ASP A 568 -17.80 5.89 8.03
CA ASP A 568 -17.61 5.69 9.47
C ASP A 568 -16.95 6.91 10.14
N TYR A 569 -15.96 7.56 9.52
CA TYR A 569 -15.41 8.83 10.02
C TYR A 569 -16.51 9.90 10.13
N PHE A 570 -17.30 10.10 9.07
CA PHE A 570 -18.41 11.05 9.07
C PHE A 570 -19.47 10.69 10.13
N ARG A 571 -19.90 9.42 10.20
CA ARG A 571 -20.86 8.90 11.19
C ARG A 571 -20.41 9.20 12.63
N ILE A 572 -19.15 8.92 12.95
CA ILE A 572 -18.60 9.12 14.29
C ILE A 572 -18.46 10.62 14.58
N LEU A 573 -17.98 11.43 13.63
CA LEU A 573 -17.90 12.88 13.79
C LEU A 573 -19.27 13.49 14.06
N ASP A 574 -20.29 13.15 13.28
CA ASP A 574 -21.64 13.71 13.41
C ASP A 574 -22.33 13.25 14.71
N LEU A 575 -22.13 12.00 15.13
CA LEU A 575 -22.53 11.53 16.47
C LEU A 575 -21.86 12.34 17.59
N VAL A 576 -20.54 12.60 17.49
CA VAL A 576 -19.81 13.43 18.47
C VAL A 576 -20.39 14.85 18.50
N LYS A 577 -20.63 15.48 17.33
CA LYS A 577 -21.26 16.81 17.27
C LYS A 577 -22.66 16.80 17.89
N CYS A 578 -23.46 15.77 17.61
CA CYS A 578 -24.82 15.63 18.13
C CYS A 578 -24.85 15.49 19.66
N ILE A 579 -24.00 14.63 20.24
CA ILE A 579 -23.93 14.44 21.70
C ILE A 579 -23.44 15.73 22.38
N MET A 580 -22.37 16.35 21.87
CA MET A 580 -21.85 17.61 22.41
C MET A 580 -22.86 18.77 22.27
N SER A 581 -23.78 18.71 21.31
CA SER A 581 -24.88 19.69 21.16
C SER A 581 -26.11 19.41 22.05
N LYS A 582 -26.19 18.26 22.73
CA LYS A 582 -27.19 17.99 23.79
C LYS A 582 -26.71 18.42 25.18
N ASN A 583 -25.39 18.45 25.37
CA ASN A 583 -24.74 18.59 26.68
C ASN A 583 -24.22 20.03 26.96
N ASN A 584 -24.44 20.96 26.03
CA ASN A 584 -24.22 22.41 26.17
C ASN A 584 -25.56 23.16 26.18
#